data_AF-A0A1C0U9Y3-F1
#
_entry.id   AF-A0A1C0U9Y3-F1
#
_cell.length_a   1.000
_cell.length_b   1.000
_cell.length_c   1.000
_cell.angle_alpha   90.00
_cell.angle_beta   90.00
_cell.angle_gamma   90.00
#
_symmetry.space_group_name_H-M   'P 1'
#
loop_
_entity.id
_entity.type
_entity.pdbx_description
1 polymer ?
#
loop_
_entity_poly.entity_id
_entity_poly.type
_entity_poly.pdbx_seq_one_letter_code
_entity_poly.pdbx_strand_id
1 'polypeptide(L)'
;MMLKTIPDELFIWVSKALLGEIYPAIRAIAVGFNNEENLLTLRYYLDREPTEEDYESLDIVIANILAHTSSNNDIRGVNDEVVFSTKPFRDLDSLSGFIYIRREY
;
A
#
# COMPACT_ATOMS: atom_id res chain seq x y z
N MET A 1 -14.95 13.42 -10.90
CA MET A 1 -14.05 12.39 -10.34
C MET A 1 -13.58 12.93 -9.00
N MET A 2 -14.11 12.41 -7.88
CA MET A 2 -13.68 12.88 -6.57
C MET A 2 -12.24 12.44 -6.33
N LEU A 3 -11.38 13.37 -5.91
CA LEU A 3 -10.05 13.07 -5.40
C LEU A 3 -10.26 12.15 -4.20
N LYS A 4 -10.00 10.85 -4.37
CA LYS A 4 -9.92 9.91 -3.25
C LYS A 4 -8.62 10.26 -2.53
N THR A 5 -8.70 11.16 -1.57
CA THR A 5 -7.55 11.52 -0.73
C THR A 5 -7.51 10.57 0.45
N ILE A 6 -6.36 9.97 0.67
CA ILE A 6 -6.09 9.17 1.87
C ILE A 6 -6.14 10.13 3.08
N PRO A 7 -6.84 9.79 4.17
CA PRO A 7 -6.78 10.57 5.41
C PRO A 7 -5.33 10.74 5.90
N ASP A 8 -4.96 11.93 6.37
CA ASP A 8 -3.57 12.24 6.76
C ASP A 8 -3.02 11.29 7.82
N GLU A 9 -3.85 10.91 8.81
CA GLU A 9 -3.46 9.96 9.86
C GLU A 9 -3.16 8.57 9.30
N LEU A 10 -4.00 8.10 8.37
CA LEU A 10 -3.82 6.83 7.69
C LEU A 10 -2.53 6.84 6.85
N PHE A 11 -2.26 7.94 6.14
CA PHE A 11 -1.01 8.11 5.40
C PHE A 11 0.21 7.99 6.33
N ILE A 12 0.16 8.60 7.53
CA ILE A 12 1.23 8.52 8.52
C ILE A 12 1.40 7.08 9.03
N TRP A 13 0.31 6.37 9.34
CA TRP A 13 0.38 4.99 9.84
C TRP A 13 0.98 4.05 8.79
N VAL A 14 0.53 4.14 7.54
CA VAL A 14 1.08 3.33 6.45
C VAL A 14 2.56 3.65 6.24
N SER A 15 2.93 4.94 6.21
CA SER A 15 4.33 5.35 6.05
C SER A 15 5.22 4.79 7.16
N LYS A 16 4.73 4.73 8.41
CA LYS A 16 5.46 4.14 9.54
C LYS A 16 5.55 2.63 9.46
N ALA A 17 4.48 1.96 9.06
CA ALA A 17 4.44 0.50 8.95
C ALA A 17 5.40 -0.04 7.88
N LEU A 18 5.71 0.78 6.87
CA LEU A 18 6.67 0.45 5.81
C LEU A 18 8.14 0.60 6.22
N LEU A 19 8.44 1.14 7.41
CA LEU A 19 9.82 1.32 7.86
C LEU A 19 10.48 -0.05 8.09
N GLY A 20 11.48 -0.36 7.26
CA GLY A 20 12.18 -1.65 7.29
C GLY A 20 11.60 -2.69 6.32
N GLU A 21 10.42 -2.46 5.76
CA GLU A 21 9.69 -3.39 4.88
C GLU A 21 9.79 -3.00 3.38
N ILE A 22 10.58 -1.97 3.05
CA ILE A 22 10.86 -1.59 1.65
C ILE A 22 12.17 -2.26 1.23
N TYR A 23 12.07 -3.25 0.33
CA TYR A 23 13.19 -4.00 -0.22
C TYR A 23 13.37 -3.78 -1.73
N PRO A 24 14.53 -4.15 -2.31
CA PRO A 24 14.88 -3.76 -3.68
C PRO A 24 13.87 -4.13 -4.75
N ALA A 25 13.16 -5.26 -4.64
CA ALA A 25 12.19 -5.68 -5.66
C ALA A 25 10.94 -4.78 -5.75
N ILE A 26 10.64 -3.99 -4.72
CA ILE A 26 9.50 -3.06 -4.72
C ILE A 26 9.82 -1.86 -5.62
N ARG A 27 9.04 -1.70 -6.69
CA ARG A 27 9.08 -0.54 -7.60
C ARG A 27 8.24 0.61 -7.09
N ALA A 28 7.04 0.32 -6.57
CA ALA A 28 6.13 1.32 -6.04
C ALA A 28 5.16 0.68 -5.05
N ILE A 29 4.68 1.49 -4.12
CA ILE A 29 3.61 1.12 -3.19
C ILE A 29 2.48 2.13 -3.37
N ALA A 30 1.36 1.66 -3.89
CA ALA A 30 0.14 2.44 -4.03
C ALA A 30 -0.82 2.14 -2.89
N VAL A 31 -1.56 3.17 -2.47
CA VAL A 31 -2.53 3.07 -1.40
C VAL A 31 -3.86 3.63 -1.86
N GLY A 32 -4.91 2.88 -1.58
CA GLY A 32 -6.30 3.27 -1.80
C GLY A 32 -7.06 3.30 -0.48
N PHE A 33 -7.96 4.26 -0.31
CA PHE A 33 -8.92 4.21 0.80
C PHE A 33 -10.33 4.53 0.31
N ASN A 34 -11.28 3.64 0.59
CA ASN A 34 -12.70 3.86 0.32
C ASN A 34 -13.40 4.31 1.61
N ASN A 35 -13.76 5.60 1.68
CA ASN A 35 -14.45 6.18 2.84
C ASN A 35 -15.86 5.62 3.09
N GLU A 36 -16.54 5.07 2.07
CA GLU A 36 -17.90 4.53 2.24
C GLU A 36 -17.87 3.15 2.91
N GLU A 37 -16.86 2.34 2.57
CA GLU A 37 -16.69 0.97 3.04
C GLU A 37 -15.64 0.84 4.15
N ASN A 38 -14.89 1.91 4.44
CA ASN A 38 -13.68 1.91 5.25
C ASN A 38 -12.70 0.80 4.83
N LEU A 39 -12.54 0.64 3.51
CA LEU A 39 -11.67 -0.37 2.93
C LEU A 39 -10.32 0.25 2.55
N LEU A 40 -9.26 -0.25 3.17
CA LEU A 40 -7.88 0.07 2.80
C LEU A 40 -7.44 -0.87 1.67
N THR A 41 -6.78 -0.34 0.65
CA THR A 41 -6.12 -1.15 -0.38
C THR A 41 -4.63 -0.82 -0.36
N LEU A 42 -3.80 -1.85 -0.22
CA LEU A 42 -2.35 -1.75 -0.32
C LEU A 42 -1.91 -2.55 -1.54
N ARG A 43 -1.23 -1.89 -2.47
CA ARG A 43 -0.71 -2.53 -3.67
C ARG A 43 0.79 -2.38 -3.79
N TYR A 44 1.49 -3.51 -3.81
CA TYR A 44 2.90 -3.59 -4.14
C TYR A 44 3.06 -3.82 -5.64
N TYR A 45 3.82 -2.94 -6.28
CA TYR A 45 4.32 -3.15 -7.63
C TYR A 45 5.75 -3.66 -7.55
N LEU A 46 5.99 -4.85 -8.08
CA LEU A 46 7.29 -5.52 -8.08
C LEU A 46 7.94 -5.50 -9.46
N ASP A 47 9.27 -5.60 -9.50
CA ASP A 47 10.06 -5.78 -10.73
C ASP A 47 10.35 -7.25 -11.06
N ARG A 48 9.83 -8.17 -10.26
CA ARG A 48 9.81 -9.61 -10.48
C ARG A 48 8.45 -10.18 -10.12
N GLU A 49 8.22 -11.44 -10.48
CA GLU A 49 7.03 -12.19 -10.05
C GLU A 49 6.94 -12.24 -8.52
N PRO A 50 5.72 -12.13 -7.95
CA PRO A 50 5.51 -12.28 -6.52
C PRO A 50 5.94 -13.66 -6.01
N THR A 51 6.45 -13.66 -4.79
CA THR A 51 6.87 -14.81 -3.99
C THR A 51 6.06 -14.81 -2.70
N GLU A 52 6.01 -15.94 -2.00
CA GLU A 52 5.32 -16.05 -0.71
C GLU A 52 5.84 -15.00 0.30
N GLU A 53 7.15 -14.74 0.31
CA GLU A 53 7.78 -13.72 1.15
C GLU A 53 7.23 -12.30 0.93
N ASP A 54 6.77 -11.95 -0.28
CA ASP A 54 6.21 -10.62 -0.53
C ASP A 54 4.83 -10.46 0.11
N TYR A 55 4.03 -11.52 0.09
CA TYR A 55 2.73 -11.54 0.77
C TYR A 55 2.91 -11.55 2.28
N GLU A 56 3.86 -12.33 2.81
CA GLU A 56 4.19 -12.31 4.24
C GLU A 56 4.69 -10.94 4.70
N SER A 57 5.54 -10.26 3.92
CA SER A 57 5.97 -8.89 4.22
C SER A 57 4.79 -7.92 4.20
N LEU A 58 3.88 -8.05 3.23
CA LEU A 58 2.67 -7.22 3.17
C LEU A 58 1.75 -7.48 4.38
N ASP A 59 1.59 -8.72 4.83
CA ASP A 59 0.84 -9.07 6.03
C ASP A 59 1.43 -8.41 7.30
N ILE A 60 2.75 -8.37 7.43
CA ILE A 60 3.44 -7.67 8.53
C ILE A 60 3.11 -6.17 8.50
N VAL A 61 3.16 -5.55 7.32
CA VAL A 61 2.82 -4.13 7.14
C VAL A 61 1.36 -3.88 7.51
N ILE A 62 0.44 -4.74 7.07
CA ILE A 62 -0.99 -4.66 7.40
C ILE A 62 -1.19 -4.76 8.91
N ALA A 63 -0.58 -5.74 9.57
CA ALA A 63 -0.66 -5.91 11.02
C ALA A 63 -0.16 -4.66 11.76
N ASN A 64 0.95 -4.07 11.31
CA ASN A 64 1.50 -2.84 11.88
C ASN A 64 0.58 -1.63 11.68
N ILE A 65 -0.11 -1.52 10.55
CA ILE A 65 -1.11 -0.46 10.33
C ILE A 65 -2.28 -0.65 11.29
N LEU A 66 -2.84 -1.86 11.36
CA LEU A 66 -4.01 -2.14 12.19
C LEU A 66 -3.72 -1.96 13.68
N ALA A 67 -2.48 -2.21 14.12
CA ALA A 67 -2.04 -1.94 15.49
C ALA A 67 -2.14 -0.46 15.91
N HIS A 68 -2.17 0.48 14.94
CA HIS A 68 -2.36 1.91 15.21
C HIS A 68 -3.84 2.33 15.25
N THR A 69 -4.77 1.45 14.87
CA THR A 69 -6.20 1.77 14.86
C THR A 69 -6.79 1.62 16.27
N SER A 70 -7.46 2.67 16.77
CA SER A 70 -7.77 2.77 18.20
C SER A 70 -9.04 2.03 18.60
N SER A 71 -10.03 1.85 17.71
CA SER A 71 -11.23 0.99 17.87
C SER A 71 -12.21 1.04 16.67
N ASN A 72 -12.67 -0.15 16.26
CA ASN A 72 -13.90 -0.58 15.56
C ASN A 72 -14.45 0.06 14.27
N ASN A 73 -13.99 1.21 13.76
CA ASN A 73 -14.53 1.72 12.48
C ASN A 73 -13.54 2.43 11.54
N ASP A 74 -12.26 2.52 11.87
CA ASP A 74 -11.28 3.23 11.03
C ASP A 74 -10.96 2.46 9.75
N ILE A 75 -10.81 1.15 9.86
CA ILE A 75 -10.56 0.23 8.73
C ILE A 75 -11.41 -1.03 8.98
N ARG A 76 -12.35 -1.32 8.07
CA ARG A 76 -13.22 -2.51 8.13
C ARG A 76 -12.64 -3.72 7.40
N GLY A 77 -11.72 -3.47 6.48
CA GLY A 77 -11.03 -4.50 5.74
C GLY A 77 -9.81 -3.95 5.04
N VAL A 78 -8.93 -4.87 4.65
CA VAL A 78 -7.76 -4.56 3.83
C VAL A 78 -7.80 -5.46 2.60
N ASN A 79 -7.60 -4.86 1.44
CA ASN A 79 -7.33 -5.55 0.19
C ASN A 79 -5.83 -5.46 -0.09
N ASP A 80 -5.15 -6.58 -0.04
CA ASP A 80 -3.73 -6.73 -0.30
C ASP A 80 -3.52 -7.19 -1.74
N GLU A 81 -2.62 -6.51 -2.46
CA GLU A 81 -2.37 -6.79 -3.86
C GLU A 81 -0.87 -6.75 -4.13
N VAL A 82 -0.29 -7.88 -4.58
CA VAL A 82 1.12 -7.95 -4.98
C VAL A 82 1.18 -8.23 -6.47
N VAL A 83 1.71 -7.27 -7.24
CA VAL A 83 1.61 -7.26 -8.70
C VAL A 83 2.99 -7.09 -9.32
N PHE A 84 3.41 -8.06 -10.14
CA PHE A 84 4.51 -7.85 -11.05
C PHE A 84 4.08 -6.90 -12.18
N SER A 85 4.89 -5.87 -12.45
CA SER A 85 4.65 -4.97 -13.57
C SER A 85 5.97 -4.52 -14.17
N THR A 86 6.01 -4.42 -15.50
CA THR A 86 7.10 -3.80 -16.27
C THR A 86 6.72 -2.42 -16.83
N LYS A 87 5.49 -1.96 -16.56
CA LYS A 87 5.02 -0.64 -17.01
C LYS A 87 5.87 0.48 -16.39
N PRO A 88 6.08 1.60 -17.10
CA PRO A 88 6.71 2.77 -16.49
C PRO A 88 5.83 3.32 -15.36
N PHE A 89 6.44 4.01 -14.39
CA PHE A 89 5.73 4.47 -13.18
C PHE A 89 4.46 5.31 -13.49
N ARG A 90 4.47 6.07 -14.60
CA ARG A 90 3.36 6.93 -15.03
C ARG A 90 2.11 6.16 -15.42
N ASP A 91 2.28 4.88 -15.76
CA ASP A 91 1.20 3.99 -16.22
C ASP A 91 0.79 2.99 -15.11
N LEU A 92 1.39 3.09 -13.93
CA LEU A 92 0.96 2.34 -12.75
C LEU A 92 -0.26 3.04 -12.14
N ASP A 93 -1.25 2.26 -11.74
CA ASP A 93 -2.43 2.78 -11.06
C ASP A 93 -2.04 3.17 -9.63
N SER A 94 -2.14 4.46 -9.33
CA SER A 94 -1.82 5.03 -8.02
C SER A 94 -2.89 4.76 -6.97
N LEU A 95 -4.04 4.20 -7.34
CA LEU A 95 -5.23 4.13 -6.48
C LEU A 95 -5.62 5.55 -6.00
N SER A 96 -5.41 5.83 -4.70
CA SER A 96 -5.57 7.17 -4.10
C SER A 96 -4.26 7.96 -4.04
N GLY A 97 -3.11 7.27 -4.09
CA GLY A 97 -1.78 7.87 -4.18
C GLY A 97 -0.64 6.85 -4.00
N PHE A 98 0.57 7.23 -4.41
CA PHE A 98 1.79 6.47 -4.10
C PHE A 98 2.39 6.95 -2.78
N ILE A 99 2.75 6.01 -1.91
CA ILE A 99 3.51 6.29 -0.67
C ILE A 99 5.01 6.09 -0.91
N TYR A 100 5.36 5.19 -1.81
CA TYR A 100 6.73 4.92 -2.20
C TYR A 100 6.83 4.73 -3.71
N ILE A 101 7.87 5.30 -4.31
CA ILE A 101 8.29 5.03 -5.68
C ILE A 101 9.81 4.89 -5.66
N ARG A 102 10.31 3.74 -6.12
CA ARG A 102 11.72 3.50 -6.35
C ARG A 102 12.18 4.35 -7.52
N ARG A 103 13.35 4.97 -7.40
CA ARG A 103 13.98 5.67 -8.53
C ARG A 103 14.37 4.65 -9.60
N GLU A 104 13.85 4.82 -10.80
CA GLU A 104 14.17 4.01 -11.97
C GLU A 104 14.78 4.93 -13.05
N TYR A 105 15.71 4.38 -13.84
CA TYR A 105 16.49 5.11 -14.85
C TYR A 105 16.06 4.73 -16.26
#